data_AF-A0A963Q649-F1
#
_entry.id   AF-A0A963Q649-F1
#
_cell.length_a   1.000
_cell.length_b   1.000
_cell.length_c   1.000
_cell.angle_alpha   90.00
_cell.angle_beta   90.00
_cell.angle_gamma   90.00
#
_symmetry.space_group_name_H-M   'P 1'
#
loop_
_entity.id
_entity.type
_entity.pdbx_description
1 polymer ?
#
loop_
_entity_poly.entity_id
_entity_poly.type
_entity_poly.pdbx_seq_one_letter_code
_entity_poly.pdbx_strand_id
1 'polypeptide(L)'
;PGVPVAALVARGDVALGFQQLSELLGVPGIDVLGPLPPEIQHVTVFAAAVSVTCAQPDAARALLDFLAGADAAACKRQHGMEPA
;
A
#
# COMPACT_ATOMS: atom_id res chain seq x y z
N PRO A 1 5.37 2.40 18.12
CA PRO A 1 5.30 1.39 17.05
C PRO A 1 4.09 0.47 17.25
N GLY A 2 3.23 0.31 16.24
CA GLY A 2 2.10 -0.63 16.30
C GLY A 2 2.55 -2.07 16.05
N VAL A 3 1.82 -3.05 16.59
CA VAL A 3 2.00 -4.47 16.25
C VAL A 3 1.25 -4.72 14.93
N PRO A 4 1.88 -5.33 13.91
CA PRO A 4 1.17 -5.68 12.67
C PRO A 4 -0.01 -6.63 12.94
N VAL A 5 -1.19 -6.31 12.43
CA VAL A 5 -2.42 -7.10 12.60
C VAL A 5 -2.23 -8.53 12.09
N ALA A 6 -1.57 -8.70 10.93
CA ALA A 6 -1.26 -10.02 10.37
C ALA A 6 -0.49 -10.91 11.35
N ALA A 7 0.42 -10.33 12.15
CA ALA A 7 1.21 -11.08 13.10
C ALA A 7 0.38 -11.56 14.30
N LEU A 8 -0.64 -10.80 14.72
CA LEU A 8 -1.59 -11.23 15.77
C LEU A 8 -2.44 -12.39 15.28
N VAL A 9 -2.91 -12.33 14.02
CA VAL A 9 -3.69 -13.42 13.39
C VAL A 9 -2.84 -14.67 13.22
N ALA A 10 -1.62 -14.54 12.67
CA ALA A 10 -0.72 -15.68 12.42
C ALA A 10 -0.33 -16.44 13.70
N ARG A 11 -0.26 -15.76 14.85
CA ARG A 11 0.00 -16.38 16.16
C ARG A 11 -1.25 -16.98 16.80
N GLY A 12 -2.44 -16.70 16.27
CA GLY A 12 -3.72 -17.10 16.87
C GLY A 12 -4.17 -16.23 18.05
N ASP A 13 -3.51 -15.08 18.30
CA ASP A 13 -3.90 -14.15 19.37
C ASP A 13 -5.29 -13.52 19.07
N VAL A 14 -5.61 -13.36 17.78
CA VAL A 14 -6.91 -12.88 17.29
C VAL A 14 -7.35 -13.70 16.08
N ALA A 15 -8.67 -13.85 15.90
CA ALA A 15 -9.22 -14.63 14.78
C ALA A 15 -9.44 -13.81 13.50
N LEU A 16 -9.56 -12.49 13.61
CA LEU A 16 -9.87 -11.58 12.51
C LEU A 16 -9.18 -10.23 12.72
N GLY A 17 -8.76 -9.59 11.63
CA GLY A 17 -8.14 -8.29 11.67
C GLY A 17 -8.37 -7.47 10.41
N PHE A 18 -8.24 -6.16 10.52
CA PHE A 18 -8.38 -5.19 9.43
C PHE A 18 -7.10 -4.35 9.36
N GLN A 19 -6.48 -4.28 8.19
CA GLN A 19 -5.29 -3.46 7.93
C GLN A 19 -5.23 -3.15 6.43
N GLN A 20 -4.33 -2.25 6.03
CA GLN A 20 -4.06 -1.95 4.63
C GLN A 20 -3.61 -3.21 3.89
N LEU A 21 -4.20 -3.47 2.72
CA LEU A 21 -3.93 -4.68 1.93
C LEU A 21 -2.44 -4.88 1.66
N SER A 22 -1.72 -3.80 1.33
CA SER A 22 -0.27 -3.80 1.09
C SER A 22 0.56 -4.34 2.26
N GLU A 23 0.06 -4.24 3.49
CA GLU A 23 0.75 -4.74 4.69
C GLU A 23 0.37 -6.19 5.04
N LEU A 24 -0.67 -6.73 4.42
CA LEU A 24 -1.13 -8.11 4.61
C LEU A 24 -0.56 -9.07 3.56
N LEU A 25 -0.28 -8.58 2.36
CA LEU A 25 0.23 -9.41 1.28
C LEU A 25 1.60 -10.02 1.62
N GLY A 26 1.72 -11.33 1.38
CA GLY A 26 2.97 -12.07 1.59
C GLY A 26 3.26 -12.46 3.04
N VAL A 27 2.38 -12.14 4.00
CA VAL A 27 2.55 -12.60 5.38
C VAL A 27 2.12 -14.07 5.50
N PRO A 28 3.02 -14.99 5.91
CA PRO A 28 2.67 -16.39 6.08
C PRO A 28 1.76 -16.61 7.29
N GLY A 29 0.89 -17.62 7.22
CA GLY A 29 0.03 -18.02 8.34
C GLY A 29 -1.25 -17.20 8.49
N ILE A 30 -1.62 -16.41 7.49
CA ILE A 30 -2.92 -15.73 7.40
C ILE A 30 -3.59 -15.99 6.05
N ASP A 31 -4.91 -15.92 6.03
CA ASP A 31 -5.71 -15.88 4.80
C ASP A 31 -6.26 -14.47 4.58
N VAL A 32 -5.95 -13.87 3.43
CA VAL A 32 -6.49 -12.55 3.05
C VAL A 32 -7.83 -12.74 2.35
N LEU A 33 -8.91 -12.36 3.01
CA LEU A 33 -10.28 -12.54 2.51
C LEU A 33 -10.69 -11.55 1.42
N GLY A 34 -9.90 -10.49 1.20
CA GLY A 34 -10.19 -9.42 0.25
C GLY A 34 -10.59 -8.11 0.94
N PRO A 35 -10.97 -7.09 0.14
CA PRO A 35 -11.35 -5.79 0.67
C PRO A 35 -12.73 -5.82 1.35
N LEU A 36 -12.96 -4.85 2.24
CA LEU A 36 -14.30 -4.58 2.79
C LEU A 36 -15.28 -4.13 1.68
N PRO A 37 -16.60 -4.14 1.93
CA PRO A 37 -17.57 -3.48 1.04
C PRO A 37 -17.17 -2.01 0.78
N PRO A 38 -17.30 -1.50 -0.46
CA PRO A 38 -16.82 -0.15 -0.84
C PRO A 38 -17.32 0.97 0.08
N GLU A 39 -18.53 0.84 0.62
CA GLU A 39 -19.20 1.84 1.46
C GLU A 39 -18.51 2.01 2.82
N ILE A 40 -17.74 1.01 3.25
CA ILE A 40 -17.04 0.99 4.54
C ILE A 40 -15.52 0.77 4.38
N GLN A 41 -15.00 0.84 3.16
CA GLN A 41 -13.56 0.84 2.93
C GLN A 41 -12.95 2.18 3.32
N HIS A 42 -11.79 2.13 3.99
CA HIS A 42 -10.96 3.31 4.21
C HIS A 42 -9.78 3.30 3.23
N VAL A 43 -9.93 4.01 2.12
CA VAL A 43 -8.87 4.12 1.10
C VAL A 43 -7.75 5.03 1.59
N THR A 44 -6.53 4.49 1.63
CA THR A 44 -5.34 5.32 1.89
C THR A 44 -4.76 5.80 0.59
N VAL A 45 -4.71 7.12 0.39
CA VAL A 45 -4.12 7.74 -0.80
C VAL A 45 -2.65 8.08 -0.50
N PHE A 46 -1.75 7.52 -1.29
CA PHE A 46 -0.34 7.90 -1.29
C PHE A 46 -0.14 9.03 -2.30
N ALA A 47 0.43 10.15 -1.85
CA ALA A 47 0.71 11.31 -2.67
C ALA A 47 2.19 11.70 -2.57
N ALA A 48 2.72 12.29 -3.64
CA ALA A 48 4.08 12.77 -3.70
C ALA A 48 4.15 14.12 -4.43
N ALA A 49 5.11 14.96 -4.05
CA ALA A 49 5.34 16.27 -4.63
C ALA A 49 6.84 16.60 -4.64
N VAL A 50 7.25 17.48 -5.57
CA VAL A 50 8.62 18.00 -5.61
C VAL A 50 8.73 19.17 -4.64
N SER A 51 9.71 19.12 -3.73
CA SER A 51 9.99 20.23 -2.80
C SER A 51 10.41 21.49 -3.56
N VAL A 52 9.98 22.66 -3.09
CA VAL A 52 10.40 23.96 -3.64
C VAL A 52 11.89 24.23 -3.49
N THR A 53 12.58 23.53 -2.59
CA THR A 53 14.03 23.62 -2.38
C THR A 53 14.81 22.48 -3.03
N CYS A 54 14.19 21.70 -3.93
CA CYS A 54 14.84 20.58 -4.58
C CYS A 54 16.00 21.07 -5.47
N ALA A 55 17.19 20.49 -5.30
CA ALA A 55 18.35 20.79 -6.13
C ALA A 55 18.23 20.20 -7.56
N GLN A 56 17.35 19.22 -7.76
CA GLN A 56 17.16 18.51 -9.03
C GLN A 56 15.65 18.32 -9.33
N PRO A 57 14.89 19.42 -9.53
CA PRO A 57 13.44 19.35 -9.66
C PRO A 57 12.99 18.54 -10.88
N ASP A 58 13.73 18.58 -11.99
CA ASP A 58 13.40 17.85 -13.21
C ASP A 58 13.59 16.33 -13.03
N ALA A 59 14.66 15.91 -12.36
CA ALA A 59 14.90 14.50 -12.05
C ALA A 59 13.84 13.96 -11.07
N ALA A 60 13.49 14.76 -10.05
CA ALA A 60 12.42 14.42 -9.13
C ALA A 60 11.07 14.30 -9.86
N ARG A 61 10.76 15.22 -10.78
CA ARG A 61 9.55 15.15 -11.62
C ARG A 61 9.54 13.89 -12.47
N ALA A 62 10.63 13.58 -13.16
CA ALA A 62 10.74 12.37 -13.98
C ALA A 62 10.52 11.09 -13.15
N LEU A 63 11.00 11.04 -11.91
CA LEU A 63 10.71 9.94 -10.99
C LEU A 63 9.22 9.85 -10.65
N LEU A 64 8.58 10.98 -10.30
CA LEU A 64 7.14 10.99 -9.99
C LEU A 64 6.29 10.59 -11.20
N ASP A 65 6.67 11.05 -12.40
CA ASP A 65 6.00 10.69 -13.65
C ASP A 65 6.15 9.19 -13.94
N PHE A 66 7.35 8.62 -13.75
CA PHE A 66 7.56 7.17 -13.84
C PHE A 66 6.71 6.40 -12.83
N LEU A 67 6.71 6.83 -11.56
CA LEU A 67 5.92 6.18 -10.51
C LEU A 67 4.41 6.28 -10.79
N ALA A 68 3.93 7.36 -11.41
CA ALA A 68 2.54 7.53 -11.82
C ALA A 68 2.21 6.78 -13.13
N GLY A 69 3.20 6.51 -13.97
CA GLY A 69 3.04 5.90 -15.29
C GLY A 69 2.62 4.42 -15.29
N ALA A 70 2.25 3.95 -16.48
CA ALA A 70 1.77 2.58 -16.70
C ALA A 70 2.80 1.51 -16.34
N ASP A 71 4.10 1.79 -16.49
CA ASP A 71 5.19 0.86 -16.19
C ASP A 71 5.19 0.44 -14.70
N ALA A 72 4.75 1.32 -13.80
CA ALA A 72 4.64 1.03 -12.38
C ALA A 72 3.33 0.33 -11.99
N ALA A 73 2.33 0.29 -12.88
CA ALA A 73 0.99 -0.18 -12.54
C ALA A 73 0.94 -1.65 -12.12
N ALA A 74 1.68 -2.52 -12.83
CA ALA A 74 1.75 -3.93 -12.49
C ALA A 74 2.39 -4.17 -11.11
N CYS A 75 3.47 -3.46 -10.82
CA CYS A 75 4.15 -3.53 -9.52
C CYS A 75 3.23 -3.08 -8.37
N LYS A 76 2.48 -1.98 -8.54
CA LYS A 76 1.51 -1.50 -7.54
C LYS A 76 0.47 -2.57 -7.22
N ARG A 77 -0.16 -3.16 -8.25
CA ARG A 77 -1.17 -4.21 -8.05
C ARG A 77 -0.60 -5.45 -7.38
N GLN A 78 0.61 -5.87 -7.77
CA GLN A 78 1.31 -6.99 -7.14
C GLN A 78 1.50 -6.78 -5.63
N HIS A 79 1.66 -5.53 -5.20
CA HIS A 79 1.84 -5.15 -3.80
C HIS A 79 0.56 -4.57 -3.16
N GLY A 80 -0.62 -4.86 -3.72
CA GLY A 80 -1.91 -4.57 -3.08
C GLY A 80 -2.32 -3.10 -3.10
N MET A 81 -1.78 -2.33 -4.06
CA MET A 81 -2.12 -0.93 -4.29
C MET A 81 -2.84 -0.77 -5.63
N GLU A 82 -3.73 0.20 -5.72
CA GLU A 82 -4.31 0.62 -7.00
C GLU A 82 -3.43 1.72 -7.63
N PRO A 83 -3.11 1.65 -8.94
CA PRO A 83 -2.52 2.76 -9.67
C PRO A 83 -3.39 4.02 -9.65
N ALA A 84 -2.74 5.17 -9.85
CA ALA A 84 -3.42 6.47 -9.97
C ALA A 84 -4.07 6.62 -11.36
#